data_AF-A0A3D9ZY26-F1
#
_entry.id   AF-A0A3D9ZY26-F1
#
_cell.length_a   1.000
_cell.length_b   1.000
_cell.length_c   1.000
_cell.angle_alpha   90.00
_cell.angle_beta   90.00
_cell.angle_gamma   90.00
#
_symmetry.space_group_name_H-M   'P 1'
#
loop_
_entity.id
_entity.type
_entity.pdbx_description
1 polymer ?
#
loop_
_entity_poly.entity_id
_entity_poly.type
_entity_poly.pdbx_seq_one_letter_code
_entity_poly.pdbx_strand_id
1 'polypeptide(L)'
;MGTGAQDRRVVVITGASSGIGRATALAFADRGDRLVLAARSDSALQAVAAECAARGAQVIVESVDVNDGRAIRDLSDVAAGAFGRIDVWVHTAAVMAYGRFEDVPAEVFDRVVRTDLLGSAAVARVALARFRAQDAGVLVLGGSLLGVIAAPYMSAYITSKWGLRGLARVLRQETRDAPGIHVCLVEPGGVNTPIYRTAANYAGRVGRPPSPVDRPEKVAAAIVKVAGHPRRSVSVGWANPLIRLGFSATPGAYDLLVGPLMRRGGPVPRTGRREHRQRLRAFARTGGHYRVLGPAVAQARRRVGRRRGAGGGRGRGPANPSGTDTLTRFLLREGEQTMARTEHLIAATREDVFAVLANGWTYSDWVVGTAHIRDVDDGWPEPGSRIHHKAGPWPLSIHESTVSLVCEPPTRLVMRPRLWPFGEATVHITLREMGKHTRIVIEEQFSGGPLLVLRNQLNDMLLGRRNRESLRRLGDVVERSG
;
A
#
# COMPACT_ATOMS: atom_id res chain seq x y z
N MET A 1 35.75 10.71 -14.46
CA MET A 1 36.34 10.55 -13.12
C MET A 1 35.32 9.80 -12.28
N GLY A 2 35.67 8.61 -11.78
CA GLY A 2 34.73 7.72 -11.11
C GLY A 2 34.40 8.21 -9.70
N THR A 3 33.12 8.52 -9.45
CA THR A 3 32.58 8.70 -8.10
C THR A 3 32.53 7.31 -7.45
N GLY A 4 33.60 7.01 -6.71
CA GLY A 4 33.92 5.68 -6.21
C GLY A 4 32.87 5.12 -5.25
N ALA A 5 32.97 3.81 -5.01
CA ALA A 5 32.13 3.07 -4.09
C ALA A 5 32.03 3.64 -2.66
N GLN A 6 32.84 4.65 -2.29
CA GLN A 6 32.83 5.34 -1.00
C GLN A 6 31.72 6.39 -0.81
N ASP A 7 31.06 6.85 -1.87
CA ASP A 7 29.98 7.89 -1.79
C ASP A 7 28.56 7.32 -1.57
N ARG A 8 28.43 6.00 -1.38
CA ARG A 8 27.11 5.36 -1.20
C ARG A 8 26.71 5.38 0.26
N ARG A 9 25.42 5.66 0.53
CA ARG A 9 24.92 5.75 1.89
C ARG A 9 24.96 4.39 2.56
N VAL A 10 25.22 4.40 3.86
CA VAL A 10 25.08 3.22 4.72
C VAL A 10 23.73 3.27 5.42
N VAL A 11 22.89 2.28 5.13
CA VAL A 11 21.50 2.21 5.60
C VAL A 11 21.30 0.97 6.47
N VAL A 12 20.99 1.19 7.74
CA VAL A 12 20.56 0.13 8.66
C VAL A 12 19.04 0.05 8.64
N ILE A 13 18.48 -1.16 8.45
CA ILE A 13 17.02 -1.38 8.41
C ILE A 13 16.65 -2.46 9.42
N THR A 14 15.94 -2.07 10.47
CA THR A 14 15.38 -2.99 11.48
C THR A 14 13.92 -3.30 11.15
N GLY A 15 13.55 -4.59 11.16
CA GLY A 15 12.28 -5.07 10.61
C GLY A 15 12.34 -5.32 9.10
N ALA A 16 13.51 -5.61 8.54
CA ALA A 16 13.75 -5.73 7.10
C ALA A 16 13.17 -7.00 6.43
N SER A 17 12.76 -8.01 7.19
CA SER A 17 12.40 -9.33 6.66
C SER A 17 11.09 -9.38 5.88
N SER A 18 10.20 -8.38 6.01
CA SER A 18 8.90 -8.40 5.31
C SER A 18 8.27 -7.01 5.16
N GLY A 19 7.15 -6.95 4.43
CA GLY A 19 6.29 -5.76 4.35
C GLY A 19 7.04 -4.50 3.94
N ILE A 20 6.83 -3.41 4.69
CA ILE A 20 7.47 -2.11 4.44
C ILE A 20 8.99 -2.19 4.56
N GLY A 21 9.52 -2.93 5.54
CA GLY A 21 10.97 -3.07 5.74
C GLY A 21 11.66 -3.74 4.55
N ARG A 22 11.08 -4.84 4.05
CA ARG A 22 11.57 -5.51 2.82
C ARG A 22 11.51 -4.57 1.62
N ALA A 23 10.37 -3.92 1.38
CA ALA A 23 10.22 -2.98 0.28
C ALA A 23 11.22 -1.80 0.38
N THR A 24 11.53 -1.36 1.60
CA THR A 24 12.53 -0.31 1.88
C THR A 24 13.94 -0.80 1.56
N ALA A 25 14.30 -2.01 1.97
CA ALA A 25 15.60 -2.61 1.65
C ALA A 25 15.82 -2.69 0.14
N LEU A 26 14.82 -3.19 -0.59
CA LEU A 26 14.83 -3.26 -2.05
C LEU A 26 14.97 -1.88 -2.71
N ALA A 27 14.25 -0.87 -2.20
CA ALA A 27 14.29 0.48 -2.75
C ALA A 27 15.65 1.20 -2.53
N PHE A 28 16.33 0.93 -1.41
CA PHE A 28 17.71 1.40 -1.21
C PHE A 28 18.71 0.57 -2.03
N ALA A 29 18.47 -0.73 -2.21
CA ALA A 29 19.29 -1.57 -3.06
C ALA A 29 19.31 -1.09 -4.53
N ASP A 30 18.15 -0.68 -5.07
CA ASP A 30 18.04 -0.11 -6.43
C ASP A 30 18.90 1.16 -6.62
N ARG A 31 19.26 1.82 -5.52
CA ARG A 31 20.12 3.00 -5.50
C ARG A 31 21.60 2.66 -5.30
N GLY A 32 21.94 1.39 -5.14
CA GLY A 32 23.29 0.91 -4.81
C GLY A 32 23.79 1.36 -3.44
N ASP A 33 22.86 1.67 -2.51
CA ASP A 33 23.23 1.97 -1.13
C ASP A 33 23.72 0.69 -0.42
N ARG A 34 24.55 0.85 0.61
CA ARG A 34 25.09 -0.26 1.41
C ARG A 34 24.11 -0.56 2.53
N LEU A 35 23.71 -1.82 2.68
CA LEU A 35 22.60 -2.21 3.54
C LEU A 35 23.07 -3.08 4.69
N VAL A 36 22.53 -2.81 5.88
CA VAL A 36 22.57 -3.73 7.02
C VAL A 36 21.13 -4.06 7.38
N LEU A 37 20.74 -5.30 7.15
CA LEU A 37 19.36 -5.78 7.30
C LEU A 37 19.22 -6.55 8.60
N ALA A 38 18.29 -6.12 9.45
CA ALA A 38 18.08 -6.71 10.77
C ALA A 38 16.62 -7.09 11.01
N ALA A 39 16.40 -8.30 11.50
CA ALA A 39 15.13 -8.84 11.98
C ALA A 39 15.39 -10.15 12.74
N ARG A 40 14.36 -10.77 13.33
CA ARG A 40 14.52 -12.03 14.10
C ARG A 40 14.69 -13.29 13.24
N SER A 41 14.23 -13.27 11.99
CA SER A 41 14.25 -14.46 11.12
C SER A 41 15.40 -14.35 10.14
N ASP A 42 16.47 -15.07 10.41
CA ASP A 42 17.65 -15.13 9.55
C ASP A 42 17.28 -15.58 8.12
N SER A 43 16.56 -16.70 7.96
CA SER A 43 16.17 -17.20 6.64
C SER A 43 15.38 -16.19 5.79
N ALA A 44 14.46 -15.44 6.40
CA ALA A 44 13.72 -14.39 5.70
C ALA A 44 14.62 -13.20 5.34
N LEU A 45 15.59 -12.84 6.20
CA LEU A 45 16.57 -11.80 5.88
C LEU A 45 17.51 -12.22 4.75
N GLN A 46 18.00 -13.46 4.75
CA GLN A 46 18.87 -13.97 3.69
C GLN A 46 18.17 -13.92 2.32
N ALA A 47 16.86 -14.24 2.27
CA ALA A 47 16.08 -14.09 1.04
C ALA A 47 16.04 -12.63 0.56
N VAL A 48 15.77 -11.68 1.45
CA VAL A 48 15.76 -10.24 1.11
C VAL A 48 17.17 -9.78 0.71
N ALA A 49 18.21 -10.26 1.39
CA ALA A 49 19.59 -9.92 1.09
C ALA A 49 20.03 -10.42 -0.29
N ALA A 50 19.61 -11.62 -0.69
CA ALA A 50 19.85 -12.15 -2.03
C ALA A 50 19.18 -11.27 -3.10
N GLU A 51 17.95 -10.82 -2.89
CA GLU A 51 17.27 -9.90 -3.81
C GLU A 51 17.96 -8.53 -3.88
N CYS A 52 18.41 -7.99 -2.75
CA CYS A 52 19.17 -6.74 -2.70
C CYS A 52 20.54 -6.87 -3.39
N ALA A 53 21.24 -7.99 -3.18
CA ALA A 53 22.52 -8.27 -3.82
C ALA A 53 22.38 -8.44 -5.34
N ALA A 54 21.29 -9.07 -5.81
CA ALA A 54 20.97 -9.17 -7.23
C ALA A 54 20.76 -7.79 -7.90
N ARG A 55 20.43 -6.76 -7.11
CA ARG A 55 20.33 -5.35 -7.56
C ARG A 55 21.66 -4.59 -7.45
N GLY A 56 22.74 -5.26 -7.04
CA GLY A 56 24.09 -4.69 -6.95
C GLY A 56 24.41 -4.02 -5.62
N ALA A 57 23.56 -4.15 -4.60
CA ALA A 57 23.84 -3.62 -3.27
C ALA A 57 24.80 -4.50 -2.48
N GLN A 58 25.64 -3.88 -1.64
CA GLN A 58 26.38 -4.62 -0.60
C GLN A 58 25.47 -4.78 0.61
N VAL A 59 25.33 -6.00 1.11
CA VAL A 59 24.34 -6.33 2.15
C VAL A 59 25.01 -7.13 3.26
N ILE A 60 24.77 -6.71 4.50
CA ILE A 60 25.06 -7.46 5.72
C ILE A 60 23.71 -7.85 6.35
N VAL A 61 23.62 -9.06 6.88
CA VAL A 61 22.42 -9.57 7.55
C VAL A 61 22.78 -9.87 9.00
N GLU A 62 21.95 -9.38 9.91
CA GLU A 62 22.11 -9.63 11.35
C GLU A 62 20.77 -10.05 11.97
N SER A 63 20.75 -11.18 12.64
CA SER A 63 19.56 -11.65 13.35
C SER A 63 19.43 -10.92 14.70
N VAL A 64 18.51 -9.97 14.78
CA VAL A 64 18.36 -9.06 15.94
C VAL A 64 16.92 -9.02 16.42
N ASP A 65 16.73 -9.20 17.73
CA ASP A 65 15.51 -8.79 18.43
C ASP A 65 15.67 -7.34 18.90
N VAL A 66 14.77 -6.47 18.48
CA VAL A 66 14.79 -5.04 18.85
C VAL A 66 14.49 -4.79 20.34
N ASN A 67 14.08 -5.83 21.08
CA ASN A 67 13.93 -5.77 22.53
C ASN A 67 15.25 -6.04 23.26
N ASP A 68 16.30 -6.50 22.58
CA ASP A 68 17.64 -6.68 23.14
C ASP A 68 18.52 -5.46 22.80
N GLY A 69 18.71 -4.61 23.82
CA GLY A 69 19.53 -3.41 23.69
C GLY A 69 21.02 -3.68 23.43
N ARG A 70 21.56 -4.86 23.80
CA ARG A 70 22.95 -5.24 23.44
C ARG A 70 23.01 -5.57 21.96
N ALA A 71 22.10 -6.40 21.46
CA ALA A 71 22.05 -6.77 20.05
C ALA A 71 21.89 -5.55 19.11
N ILE A 72 21.15 -4.51 19.51
CA ILE A 72 21.05 -3.26 18.73
C ILE A 72 22.39 -2.50 18.70
N ARG A 73 23.14 -2.49 19.82
CA ARG A 73 24.48 -1.87 19.85
C ARG A 73 25.46 -2.65 18.97
N ASP A 74 25.47 -3.97 19.10
CA ASP A 74 26.32 -4.85 18.29
C ASP A 74 26.00 -4.67 16.79
N LEU A 75 24.72 -4.52 16.42
CA LEU A 75 24.30 -4.18 15.05
C LEU A 75 24.88 -2.85 14.55
N SER A 76 24.90 -1.82 15.41
CA SER A 76 25.53 -0.53 15.10
C SER A 76 27.03 -0.67 14.90
N ASP A 77 27.69 -1.49 15.74
CA ASP A 77 29.14 -1.72 15.66
C ASP A 77 29.52 -2.54 14.43
N VAL A 78 28.71 -3.53 14.03
CA VAL A 78 28.86 -4.25 12.77
C VAL A 78 28.75 -3.30 11.57
N ALA A 79 27.72 -2.45 11.53
CA ALA A 79 27.54 -1.49 10.46
C ALA A 79 28.70 -0.49 10.37
N ALA A 80 29.12 0.03 11.52
CA ALA A 80 30.24 0.95 11.66
C ALA A 80 31.58 0.31 11.28
N GLY A 81 31.86 -0.91 11.73
CA GLY A 81 33.10 -1.63 11.44
C GLY A 81 33.22 -2.00 9.97
N ALA A 82 32.11 -2.39 9.34
CA ALA A 82 32.12 -2.79 7.93
C ALA A 82 32.13 -1.59 6.96
N PHE A 83 31.42 -0.50 7.28
CA PHE A 83 31.19 0.59 6.35
C PHE A 83 31.64 1.98 6.85
N GLY A 84 32.18 2.08 8.05
CA GLY A 84 32.75 3.29 8.67
C GLY A 84 31.73 4.23 9.32
N ARG A 85 30.49 4.28 8.82
CA ARG A 85 29.44 5.23 9.24
C ARG A 85 28.05 4.60 9.14
N ILE A 86 27.06 5.28 9.69
CA ILE A 86 25.64 4.97 9.46
C ILE A 86 24.94 6.26 9.03
N ASP A 87 24.50 6.35 7.78
CA ASP A 87 23.85 7.57 7.27
C ASP A 87 22.36 7.62 7.60
N VAL A 88 21.72 6.45 7.54
CA VAL A 88 20.28 6.31 7.70
C VAL A 88 20.01 5.09 8.55
N TRP A 89 19.18 5.26 9.57
CA TRP A 89 18.63 4.16 10.33
C TRP A 89 17.11 4.13 10.14
N VAL A 90 16.59 3.09 9.50
CA VAL A 90 15.16 2.88 9.33
C VAL A 90 14.68 1.83 10.33
N HIS A 91 13.64 2.15 11.10
CA HIS A 91 12.99 1.24 12.03
C HIS A 91 11.54 1.00 11.65
N THR A 92 11.24 -0.21 11.15
CA THR A 92 9.90 -0.62 10.74
C THR A 92 9.38 -1.84 11.51
N ALA A 93 10.14 -2.37 12.46
CA ALA A 93 9.72 -3.50 13.26
C ALA A 93 8.47 -3.12 14.08
N ALA A 94 7.41 -3.91 13.93
CA ALA A 94 6.13 -3.69 14.61
C ALA A 94 5.36 -5.01 14.69
N VAL A 95 4.59 -5.18 15.76
CA VAL A 95 3.64 -6.27 15.95
C VAL A 95 2.29 -5.69 16.36
N MET A 96 1.22 -6.46 16.13
CA MET A 96 -0.14 -5.99 16.36
C MET A 96 -0.96 -7.07 17.06
N ALA A 97 -1.93 -6.62 17.85
CA ALA A 97 -2.96 -7.47 18.43
C ALA A 97 -4.35 -6.87 18.18
N TYR A 98 -5.32 -7.76 17.94
CA TYR A 98 -6.73 -7.44 17.78
C TYR A 98 -7.55 -8.08 18.89
N GLY A 99 -8.44 -7.33 19.52
CA GLY A 99 -9.38 -7.81 20.53
C GLY A 99 -9.92 -6.68 21.38
N ARG A 100 -11.06 -6.89 22.04
CA ARG A 100 -11.49 -5.95 23.08
C ARG A 100 -10.42 -5.90 24.18
N PHE A 101 -10.33 -4.77 24.88
CA PHE A 101 -9.26 -4.58 25.85
C PHE A 101 -9.27 -5.67 26.92
N GLU A 102 -10.46 -6.04 27.41
CA GLU A 102 -10.67 -7.11 28.39
C GLU A 102 -10.41 -8.53 27.85
N ASP A 103 -10.44 -8.73 26.53
CA ASP A 103 -10.24 -10.03 25.87
C ASP A 103 -8.76 -10.27 25.49
N VAL A 104 -7.94 -9.22 25.44
CA VAL A 104 -6.51 -9.33 25.09
C VAL A 104 -5.71 -9.60 26.36
N PRO A 105 -4.98 -10.73 26.45
CA PRO A 105 -4.13 -11.03 27.60
C PRO A 105 -3.09 -9.91 27.84
N ALA A 106 -2.83 -9.59 29.11
CA ALA A 106 -1.90 -8.53 29.50
C ALA A 106 -0.51 -8.73 28.88
N GLU A 107 -0.01 -9.96 28.80
CA GLU A 107 1.30 -10.28 28.24
C GLU A 107 1.38 -10.01 26.73
N VAL A 108 0.24 -10.06 26.04
CA VAL A 108 0.14 -9.70 24.61
C VAL A 108 0.18 -8.20 24.44
N PHE A 109 -0.56 -7.47 25.27
CA PHE A 109 -0.54 -6.02 25.31
C PHE A 109 0.88 -5.52 25.59
N ASP A 110 1.50 -6.01 26.65
CA ASP A 110 2.85 -5.65 27.08
C ASP A 110 3.89 -5.89 25.99
N ARG A 111 3.77 -7.00 25.27
CA ARG A 111 4.70 -7.34 24.20
C ARG A 111 4.57 -6.46 22.98
N VAL A 112 3.36 -6.03 22.63
CA VAL A 112 3.14 -5.04 21.57
C VAL A 112 3.77 -3.72 22.00
N VAL A 113 3.51 -3.25 23.22
CA VAL A 113 4.14 -2.04 23.76
C VAL A 113 5.67 -2.16 23.80
N ARG A 114 6.18 -3.30 24.26
CA ARG A 114 7.62 -3.57 24.34
C ARG A 114 8.27 -3.49 22.97
N THR A 115 7.69 -4.11 21.95
CA THR A 115 8.27 -4.12 20.60
C THR A 115 8.10 -2.78 19.88
N ASP A 116 6.89 -2.23 19.85
CA ASP A 116 6.53 -1.08 19.00
C ASP A 116 6.88 0.29 19.61
N LEU A 117 7.08 0.34 20.94
CA LEU A 117 7.47 1.57 21.64
C LEU A 117 8.85 1.43 22.28
N LEU A 118 9.05 0.46 23.19
CA LEU A 118 10.32 0.33 23.90
C LEU A 118 11.46 -0.10 22.97
N GLY A 119 11.19 -1.00 22.02
CA GLY A 119 12.13 -1.41 20.97
C GLY A 119 12.49 -0.26 20.04
N SER A 120 11.51 0.56 19.65
CA SER A 120 11.77 1.80 18.90
C SER A 120 12.62 2.80 19.70
N ALA A 121 12.39 2.92 21.01
CA ALA A 121 13.21 3.76 21.88
C ALA A 121 14.64 3.22 22.05
N ALA A 122 14.82 1.90 22.13
CA ALA A 122 16.13 1.26 22.18
C ALA A 122 16.92 1.52 20.89
N VAL A 123 16.28 1.37 19.73
CA VAL A 123 16.85 1.70 18.42
C VAL A 123 17.20 3.18 18.32
N ALA A 124 16.28 4.07 18.70
CA ALA A 124 16.52 5.51 18.66
C ALA A 124 17.71 5.92 19.52
N ARG A 125 17.87 5.34 20.72
CA ARG A 125 18.99 5.62 21.63
C ARG A 125 20.33 5.28 20.97
N VAL A 126 20.45 4.10 20.36
CA VAL A 126 21.70 3.68 19.69
C VAL A 126 21.95 4.51 18.43
N ALA A 127 20.93 4.72 17.60
CA ALA A 127 21.06 5.51 16.38
C ALA A 127 21.51 6.95 16.69
N LEU A 128 20.89 7.62 17.68
CA LEU A 128 21.25 8.99 18.05
C LEU A 128 22.65 9.09 18.67
N ALA A 129 23.05 8.12 19.50
CA ALA A 129 24.42 8.08 20.02
C ALA A 129 25.44 7.95 18.88
N ARG A 130 25.17 7.07 17.91
CA ARG A 130 26.02 6.93 16.72
C ARG A 130 26.06 8.20 15.89
N PHE A 131 24.90 8.81 15.62
CA PHE A 131 24.80 10.04 14.82
C PHE A 131 25.51 11.22 15.49
N ARG A 132 25.44 11.36 16.82
CA ARG A 132 26.22 12.37 17.55
C ARG A 132 27.72 12.14 17.44
N ALA A 133 28.18 10.90 17.48
CA ALA A 133 29.61 10.59 17.33
C ALA A 133 30.16 10.91 15.92
N GLN A 134 29.30 11.03 14.90
CA GLN A 134 29.68 11.37 13.53
C GLN A 134 29.08 12.71 13.03
N ASP A 135 28.44 13.47 13.92
CA ASP A 135 27.77 14.76 13.68
C ASP A 135 26.67 14.78 12.58
N ALA A 136 26.21 13.62 12.11
CA ALA A 136 25.23 13.52 11.04
C ALA A 136 24.45 12.22 11.06
N GLY A 137 23.18 12.24 10.66
CA GLY A 137 22.42 11.03 10.37
C GLY A 137 20.90 11.22 10.35
N VAL A 138 20.20 10.29 9.70
CA VAL A 138 18.73 10.33 9.58
C VAL A 138 18.12 9.08 10.23
N LEU A 139 17.42 9.28 11.35
CA LEU A 139 16.58 8.26 11.97
C LEU A 139 15.18 8.33 11.36
N VAL A 140 14.72 7.25 10.73
CA VAL A 140 13.36 7.12 10.20
C VAL A 140 12.59 6.09 11.01
N LEU A 141 11.58 6.55 11.75
CA LEU A 141 10.70 5.71 12.56
C LEU A 141 9.41 5.39 11.80
N GLY A 142 9.03 4.11 11.77
CA GLY A 142 7.77 3.61 11.23
C GLY A 142 6.59 3.93 12.16
N GLY A 143 5.95 5.07 11.90
CA GLY A 143 4.71 5.49 12.55
C GLY A 143 3.49 4.79 11.96
N SER A 144 2.33 5.41 12.18
CA SER A 144 1.05 4.96 11.63
C SER A 144 0.04 6.10 11.71
N LEU A 145 -0.97 6.12 10.83
CA LEU A 145 -2.17 6.94 11.04
C LEU A 145 -2.81 6.67 12.42
N LEU A 146 -2.72 5.42 12.91
CA LEU A 146 -3.16 5.02 14.26
C LEU A 146 -2.29 5.59 15.40
N GLY A 147 -1.27 6.39 15.10
CA GLY A 147 -0.52 7.19 16.08
C GLY A 147 -1.10 8.59 16.31
N VAL A 148 -2.20 8.94 15.63
CA VAL A 148 -2.91 10.23 15.78
C VAL A 148 -4.42 10.11 15.90
N ILE A 149 -4.97 8.92 15.70
CA ILE A 149 -6.39 8.62 15.88
C ILE A 149 -6.54 7.41 16.80
N ALA A 150 -7.73 7.22 17.35
CA ALA A 150 -8.11 6.02 18.10
C ALA A 150 -9.04 5.13 17.27
N ALA A 151 -9.05 3.84 17.56
CA ALA A 151 -9.97 2.88 16.96
C ALA A 151 -10.13 1.69 17.91
N PRO A 152 -11.34 1.13 18.05
CA PRO A 152 -11.58 0.01 18.94
C PRO A 152 -10.82 -1.24 18.47
N TYR A 153 -10.65 -2.18 19.39
CA TYR A 153 -10.01 -3.47 19.16
C TYR A 153 -8.50 -3.46 18.89
N MET A 154 -7.84 -2.30 18.91
CA MET A 154 -6.40 -2.15 18.61
C MET A 154 -5.65 -1.41 19.72
N SER A 155 -6.10 -1.53 20.96
CA SER A 155 -5.61 -0.77 22.13
C SER A 155 -4.08 -0.79 22.24
N ALA A 156 -3.46 -1.97 22.28
CA ALA A 156 -2.01 -2.09 22.45
C ALA A 156 -1.21 -1.42 21.33
N TYR A 157 -1.66 -1.54 20.08
CA TYR A 157 -0.99 -0.97 18.90
C TYR A 157 -1.14 0.56 18.85
N ILE A 158 -2.35 1.07 19.11
CA ILE A 158 -2.61 2.51 19.15
C ILE A 158 -1.82 3.16 20.29
N THR A 159 -1.88 2.61 21.50
CA THR A 159 -1.12 3.13 22.65
C THR A 159 0.37 3.23 22.33
N SER A 160 0.94 2.18 21.74
CA SER A 160 2.37 2.19 21.37
C SER A 160 2.69 3.19 20.23
N LYS A 161 1.83 3.35 19.21
CA LYS A 161 2.05 4.33 18.14
C LYS A 161 1.85 5.79 18.55
N TRP A 162 0.93 6.07 19.48
CA TRP A 162 0.83 7.38 20.13
C TRP A 162 2.08 7.68 20.95
N GLY A 163 2.55 6.71 21.75
CA GLY A 163 3.80 6.82 22.49
C GLY A 163 5.01 7.07 21.58
N LEU A 164 5.11 6.36 20.45
CA LEU A 164 6.19 6.52 19.47
C LEU A 164 6.19 7.92 18.86
N ARG A 165 5.00 8.46 18.56
CA ARG A 165 4.85 9.83 18.06
C ARG A 165 5.30 10.86 19.10
N GLY A 166 4.94 10.67 20.37
CA GLY A 166 5.40 11.49 21.49
C GLY A 166 6.93 11.46 21.61
N LEU A 167 7.51 10.26 21.64
CA LEU A 167 8.96 10.05 21.66
C LEU A 167 9.65 10.77 20.51
N ALA A 168 9.19 10.57 19.27
CA ALA A 168 9.78 11.23 18.11
C ALA A 168 9.72 12.77 18.18
N ARG A 169 8.70 13.33 18.85
CA ARG A 169 8.61 14.79 19.07
C ARG A 169 9.63 15.27 20.10
N VAL A 170 9.79 14.55 21.21
CA VAL A 170 10.78 14.85 22.25
C VAL A 170 12.19 14.79 21.68
N LEU A 171 12.54 13.70 20.99
CA LEU A 171 13.88 13.53 20.40
C LEU A 171 14.24 14.66 19.42
N ARG A 172 13.28 15.19 18.65
CA ARG A 172 13.53 16.36 17.77
C ARG A 172 13.84 17.64 18.52
N GLN A 173 13.32 17.81 19.74
CA GLN A 173 13.62 18.95 20.58
C GLN A 173 15.01 18.79 21.18
N GLU A 174 15.34 17.58 21.63
CA GLU A 174 16.63 17.23 22.22
C GLU A 174 17.80 17.19 21.22
N THR A 175 17.54 17.09 19.91
CA THR A 175 18.59 17.12 18.87
C THR A 175 18.70 18.49 18.17
N ARG A 176 18.12 19.56 18.73
CA ARG A 176 18.20 20.91 18.13
C ARG A 176 19.61 21.49 18.12
N ASP A 177 20.44 21.06 19.05
CA ASP A 177 21.86 21.39 19.16
C ASP A 177 22.75 20.64 18.14
N ALA A 178 22.20 19.63 17.46
CA ALA A 178 22.91 18.81 16.46
C ALA A 178 22.20 18.91 15.08
N PRO A 179 22.44 19.97 14.30
CA PRO A 179 21.66 20.26 13.08
C PRO A 179 21.81 19.21 11.98
N GLY A 180 22.89 18.42 11.96
CA GLY A 180 23.10 17.30 11.04
C GLY A 180 22.30 16.03 11.38
N ILE A 181 21.62 16.01 12.53
CA ILE A 181 20.85 14.85 13.01
C ILE A 181 19.36 15.09 12.83
N HIS A 182 18.69 14.15 12.14
CA HIS A 182 17.29 14.28 11.81
C HIS A 182 16.48 13.07 12.29
N VAL A 183 15.44 13.34 13.09
CA VAL A 183 14.45 12.32 13.49
C VAL A 183 13.19 12.50 12.66
N CYS A 184 12.86 11.52 11.83
CA CYS A 184 11.75 11.54 10.88
C CYS A 184 10.72 10.48 11.25
N LEU A 185 9.43 10.79 11.05
CA LEU A 185 8.33 9.86 11.27
C LEU A 185 7.57 9.65 9.95
N VAL A 186 7.47 8.40 9.50
CA VAL A 186 6.66 8.05 8.32
C VAL A 186 5.38 7.38 8.80
N GLU A 187 4.23 7.98 8.47
CA GLU A 187 2.92 7.64 9.03
C GLU A 187 1.98 7.10 7.93
N PRO A 188 2.07 5.80 7.59
CA PRO A 188 1.21 5.19 6.61
C PRO A 188 -0.22 4.95 7.13
N GLY A 189 -1.17 4.93 6.19
CA GLY A 189 -2.54 4.46 6.40
C GLY A 189 -2.64 2.92 6.31
N GLY A 190 -3.67 2.40 5.65
CA GLY A 190 -3.75 0.96 5.36
C GLY A 190 -2.71 0.54 4.32
N VAL A 191 -1.89 -0.47 4.62
CA VAL A 191 -0.86 -0.97 3.69
C VAL A 191 -0.94 -2.48 3.55
N ASN A 192 -0.91 -3.01 2.34
CA ASN A 192 -0.95 -4.45 2.11
C ASN A 192 0.36 -5.13 2.58
N THR A 193 0.42 -5.51 3.85
CA THR A 193 1.58 -6.16 4.48
C THR A 193 1.17 -7.39 5.30
N PRO A 194 2.11 -8.30 5.62
CA PRO A 194 1.82 -9.46 6.46
C PRO A 194 1.34 -9.14 7.89
N ILE A 195 1.57 -7.91 8.41
CA ILE A 195 1.29 -7.54 9.81
C ILE A 195 -0.15 -7.86 10.23
N TYR A 196 -1.11 -7.68 9.31
CA TYR A 196 -2.54 -7.96 9.54
C TYR A 196 -2.84 -9.46 9.67
N ARG A 197 -2.09 -10.30 8.96
CA ARG A 197 -2.24 -11.77 8.97
C ARG A 197 -1.51 -12.42 10.13
N THR A 198 -0.40 -11.81 10.57
CA THR A 198 0.42 -12.29 11.70
C THR A 198 0.01 -11.69 13.04
N ALA A 199 -0.93 -10.76 13.06
CA ALA A 199 -1.43 -10.14 14.29
C ALA A 199 -2.03 -11.19 15.24
N ALA A 200 -1.75 -11.05 16.53
CA ALA A 200 -2.43 -11.85 17.55
C ALA A 200 -3.93 -11.49 17.53
N ASN A 201 -4.82 -12.48 17.50
CA ASN A 201 -6.23 -12.23 17.25
C ASN A 201 -7.14 -12.89 18.27
N TYR A 202 -7.73 -12.05 19.11
CA TYR A 202 -8.71 -12.36 20.15
C TYR A 202 -10.11 -11.85 19.77
N ALA A 203 -10.22 -11.10 18.66
CA ALA A 203 -11.49 -10.62 18.14
C ALA A 203 -12.28 -11.68 17.34
N GLY A 204 -11.73 -12.89 17.14
CA GLY A 204 -12.36 -13.97 16.39
C GLY A 204 -12.53 -13.64 14.89
N ARG A 205 -11.69 -12.76 14.35
CA ARG A 205 -11.93 -12.11 13.05
C ARG A 205 -10.64 -12.01 12.20
N VAL A 206 -10.64 -12.10 10.87
CA VAL A 206 -9.39 -12.00 10.06
C VAL A 206 -8.95 -10.55 9.81
N GLY A 207 -7.77 -10.17 10.32
CA GLY A 207 -7.17 -8.84 10.11
C GLY A 207 -6.96 -8.50 8.63
N ARG A 208 -7.42 -7.33 8.20
CA ARG A 208 -7.20 -6.77 6.86
C ARG A 208 -6.82 -5.29 6.96
N PRO A 209 -5.98 -4.77 6.03
CA PRO A 209 -5.70 -3.35 5.99
C PRO A 209 -6.99 -2.55 5.74
N PRO A 210 -7.21 -1.43 6.45
CA PRO A 210 -8.34 -0.57 6.19
C PRO A 210 -8.19 0.06 4.81
N SER A 211 -9.30 0.15 4.07
CA SER A 211 -9.31 0.89 2.80
C SER A 211 -9.21 2.40 3.06
N PRO A 212 -8.55 3.19 2.20
CA PRO A 212 -7.78 2.77 1.01
C PRO A 212 -6.48 2.03 1.35
N VAL A 213 -6.18 0.96 0.60
CA VAL A 213 -4.99 0.13 0.82
C VAL A 213 -3.87 0.53 -0.14
N ASP A 214 -2.76 0.99 0.41
CA ASP A 214 -1.54 1.28 -0.34
C ASP A 214 -0.61 0.06 -0.42
N ARG A 215 0.30 0.08 -1.40
CA ARG A 215 1.36 -0.92 -1.53
C ARG A 215 2.57 -0.59 -0.63
N PRO A 216 3.29 -1.58 -0.08
CA PRO A 216 4.51 -1.34 0.72
C PRO A 216 5.56 -0.48 -0.01
N GLU A 217 5.66 -0.64 -1.33
CA GLU A 217 6.60 0.12 -2.18
C GLU A 217 6.35 1.63 -2.13
N LYS A 218 5.10 2.06 -1.95
CA LYS A 218 4.77 3.50 -1.82
C LYS A 218 5.34 4.08 -0.53
N VAL A 219 5.29 3.31 0.57
CA VAL A 219 5.87 3.70 1.85
C VAL A 219 7.40 3.68 1.77
N ALA A 220 7.98 2.65 1.13
CA ALA A 220 9.41 2.56 0.89
C ALA A 220 9.94 3.77 0.09
N ALA A 221 9.24 4.19 -0.98
CA ALA A 221 9.59 5.37 -1.76
C ALA A 221 9.55 6.65 -0.90
N ALA A 222 8.58 6.78 0.01
CA ALA A 222 8.53 7.89 0.96
C ALA A 222 9.71 7.86 1.94
N ILE A 223 10.09 6.68 2.47
CA ILE A 223 11.25 6.51 3.35
C ILE A 223 12.54 6.91 2.64
N VAL A 224 12.76 6.43 1.41
CA VAL A 224 13.93 6.80 0.59
C VAL A 224 13.99 8.32 0.34
N LYS A 225 12.84 8.93 0.04
CA LYS A 225 12.75 10.39 -0.15
C LYS A 225 13.11 11.15 1.12
N VAL A 226 12.58 10.72 2.28
CA VAL A 226 12.87 11.30 3.60
C VAL A 226 14.33 11.14 3.99
N ALA A 227 14.94 10.00 3.67
CA ALA A 227 16.36 9.76 3.92
C ALA A 227 17.27 10.72 3.14
N GLY A 228 16.85 11.18 1.95
CA GLY A 228 17.58 12.21 1.20
C GLY A 228 17.16 13.66 1.49
N HIS A 229 15.92 13.87 1.91
CA HIS A 229 15.35 15.19 2.19
C HIS A 229 14.56 15.11 3.50
N PRO A 230 15.24 15.21 4.65
CA PRO A 230 14.64 14.98 5.95
C PRO A 230 13.42 15.85 6.21
N ARG A 231 12.32 15.20 6.63
CA ARG A 231 11.04 15.84 6.95
C ARG A 231 10.59 15.31 8.31
N ARG A 232 10.11 16.19 9.18
CA ARG A 232 9.64 15.81 10.53
C ARG A 232 8.56 14.72 10.47
N SER A 233 7.51 14.89 9.67
CA SER A 233 6.48 13.87 9.49
C SER A 233 6.07 13.80 8.03
N VAL A 234 5.88 12.59 7.54
CA VAL A 234 5.34 12.31 6.21
C VAL A 234 4.20 11.33 6.34
N SER A 235 2.99 11.76 5.99
CA SER A 235 1.85 10.87 5.92
C SER A 235 1.77 10.19 4.56
N VAL A 236 1.56 8.87 4.55
CA VAL A 236 1.45 8.08 3.31
C VAL A 236 0.05 7.51 3.21
N GLY A 237 -0.75 8.10 2.34
CA GLY A 237 -2.17 7.77 2.15
C GLY A 237 -2.96 9.04 1.89
N TRP A 238 -3.70 9.10 0.78
CA TRP A 238 -4.39 10.33 0.37
C TRP A 238 -5.52 10.71 1.33
N ALA A 239 -6.15 9.71 1.96
CA ALA A 239 -7.22 9.91 2.94
C ALA A 239 -6.70 10.29 4.35
N ASN A 240 -5.41 10.07 4.64
CA ASN A 240 -4.87 10.24 5.99
C ASN A 240 -5.01 11.67 6.55
N PRO A 241 -4.72 12.74 5.79
CA PRO A 241 -4.88 14.11 6.29
C PRO A 241 -6.33 14.42 6.65
N LEU A 242 -7.29 13.93 5.85
CA LEU A 242 -8.72 14.13 6.07
C LEU A 242 -9.19 13.40 7.34
N ILE A 243 -8.82 12.13 7.49
CA ILE A 243 -9.17 11.33 8.68
C ILE A 243 -8.58 11.96 9.95
N ARG A 244 -7.33 12.40 9.89
CA ARG A 244 -6.66 13.08 11.01
C ARG A 244 -7.35 14.40 11.37
N LEU A 245 -7.76 15.18 10.36
CA LEU A 245 -8.51 16.41 10.58
C LEU A 245 -9.86 16.12 11.23
N GLY A 246 -10.61 15.13 10.73
CA GLY A 246 -11.90 14.73 11.31
C GLY A 246 -11.79 14.30 12.78
N PHE A 247 -10.77 13.51 13.12
CA PHE A 247 -10.49 13.13 14.51
C PHE A 247 -10.20 14.34 15.39
N SER A 248 -9.46 15.33 14.87
CA SER A 248 -9.02 16.49 15.65
C SER A 248 -10.11 17.57 15.77
N ALA A 249 -10.94 17.74 14.73
CA ALA A 249 -11.94 18.79 14.66
C ALA A 249 -13.27 18.39 15.32
N THR A 250 -13.64 17.10 15.24
CA THR A 250 -14.92 16.59 15.75
C THR A 250 -14.75 15.25 16.46
N PRO A 251 -14.03 15.20 17.61
CA PRO A 251 -13.72 13.95 18.30
C PRO A 251 -14.97 13.16 18.72
N GLY A 252 -16.01 13.83 19.24
CA GLY A 252 -17.25 13.15 19.66
C GLY A 252 -18.00 12.48 18.49
N ALA A 253 -18.05 13.13 17.32
CA ALA A 253 -18.64 12.53 16.13
C ALA A 253 -17.79 11.35 15.62
N TYR A 254 -16.46 11.48 15.67
CA TYR A 254 -15.55 10.40 15.31
C TYR A 254 -15.74 9.17 16.22
N ASP A 255 -15.79 9.36 17.54
CA ASP A 255 -15.92 8.27 18.51
C ASP A 255 -17.26 7.53 18.36
N LEU A 256 -18.33 8.27 18.04
CA LEU A 256 -19.64 7.68 17.74
C LEU A 256 -19.62 6.84 16.45
N LEU A 257 -18.85 7.24 15.44
CA LEU A 257 -18.81 6.60 14.13
C LEU A 257 -17.80 5.45 14.03
N VAL A 258 -16.67 5.52 14.73
CA VAL A 258 -15.56 4.57 14.59
C VAL A 258 -15.94 3.16 15.06
N GLY A 259 -16.80 3.04 16.08
CA GLY A 259 -17.32 1.78 16.58
C GLY A 259 -18.12 1.01 15.51
N PRO A 260 -19.22 1.56 14.97
CA PRO A 260 -19.98 0.96 13.87
C PRO A 260 -19.14 0.67 12.62
N LEU A 261 -18.24 1.59 12.23
CA LEU A 261 -17.30 1.42 11.12
C LEU A 261 -16.42 0.18 11.28
N MET A 262 -15.80 -0.01 12.44
CA MET A 262 -14.96 -1.18 12.70
C MET A 262 -15.77 -2.46 12.86
N ARG A 263 -17.05 -2.41 13.26
CA ARG A 263 -17.89 -3.61 13.30
C ARG A 263 -18.26 -4.11 11.89
N ARG A 264 -18.53 -3.20 10.95
CA ARG A 264 -18.90 -3.49 9.54
C ARG A 264 -17.71 -3.69 8.58
N GLY A 265 -16.63 -2.92 8.74
CA GLY A 265 -15.43 -2.95 7.88
C GLY A 265 -14.17 -3.49 8.55
N GLY A 266 -14.25 -3.81 9.84
CA GLY A 266 -13.18 -4.49 10.55
C GLY A 266 -13.14 -5.99 10.23
N PRO A 267 -12.28 -6.73 10.92
CA PRO A 267 -11.93 -8.08 10.51
C PRO A 267 -13.18 -9.01 10.45
N VAL A 268 -13.20 -9.97 9.52
CA VAL A 268 -14.36 -10.86 9.19
C VAL A 268 -14.43 -12.03 10.18
N PRO A 269 -15.59 -12.45 10.72
CA PRO A 269 -15.70 -13.58 11.65
C PRO A 269 -15.01 -14.86 11.12
N ARG A 270 -14.17 -15.52 11.93
CA ARG A 270 -13.62 -16.87 11.62
C ARG A 270 -14.57 -17.94 12.15
N THR A 271 -15.00 -18.84 11.27
CA THR A 271 -15.55 -20.14 11.64
C THR A 271 -14.41 -21.04 12.17
N GLY A 272 -14.51 -21.54 13.41
CA GLY A 272 -13.68 -22.64 13.93
C GLY A 272 -12.87 -22.36 15.21
N ARG A 273 -13.30 -22.92 16.36
CA ARG A 273 -12.66 -22.78 17.69
C ARG A 273 -11.34 -23.56 17.89
N ARG A 274 -10.98 -24.53 17.02
CA ARG A 274 -9.88 -25.48 17.29
C ARG A 274 -8.47 -24.99 16.93
N GLU A 275 -8.29 -24.10 15.95
CA GLU A 275 -6.96 -23.59 15.55
C GLU A 275 -6.36 -22.56 16.54
N HIS A 276 -7.20 -21.95 17.39
CA HIS A 276 -6.85 -20.85 18.30
C HIS A 276 -5.79 -21.25 19.36
N ARG A 277 -5.90 -22.45 19.95
CA ARG A 277 -4.95 -22.92 20.98
C ARG A 277 -3.56 -23.29 20.42
N GLN A 278 -3.47 -23.75 19.18
CA GLN A 278 -2.19 -24.12 18.56
C GLN A 278 -1.34 -22.89 18.19
N ARG A 279 -1.96 -21.81 17.69
CA ARG A 279 -1.24 -20.56 17.35
C ARG A 279 -0.82 -19.74 18.57
N LEU A 280 -1.61 -19.76 19.65
CA LEU A 280 -1.21 -19.19 20.94
C LEU A 280 0.07 -19.84 21.49
N ARG A 281 0.22 -21.17 21.32
CA ARG A 281 1.44 -21.91 21.69
C ARG A 281 2.62 -21.58 20.76
N ALA A 282 2.40 -21.37 19.46
CA ALA A 282 3.45 -20.96 18.54
C ALA A 282 3.95 -19.53 18.82
N PHE A 283 3.05 -18.62 19.17
CA PHE A 283 3.38 -17.27 19.61
C PHE A 283 4.20 -17.30 20.93
N ALA A 284 3.83 -18.18 21.87
CA ALA A 284 4.58 -18.38 23.11
C ALA A 284 5.96 -19.04 22.89
N ARG A 285 6.11 -19.92 21.89
CA ARG A 285 7.36 -20.66 21.60
C ARG A 285 8.40 -19.89 20.80
N THR A 286 8.06 -18.78 20.15
CA THR A 286 9.07 -17.94 19.47
C THR A 286 10.04 -17.21 20.43
N GLY A 287 9.91 -17.43 21.75
CA GLY A 287 10.98 -17.20 22.72
C GLY A 287 11.86 -18.45 22.85
N GLY A 288 12.75 -18.65 21.89
CA GLY A 288 13.81 -19.65 21.98
C GLY A 288 15.09 -19.01 22.50
N HIS A 289 15.51 -19.39 23.70
CA HIS A 289 16.90 -19.23 24.13
C HIS A 289 17.82 -19.86 23.08
N TYR A 290 18.78 -19.10 22.55
CA TYR A 290 19.86 -19.67 21.74
C TYR A 290 21.21 -19.38 22.39
N ARG A 291 21.87 -20.50 22.68
CA ARG A 291 23.24 -20.65 23.16
C ARG A 291 24.17 -20.13 22.07
N VAL A 292 25.03 -19.18 22.45
CA VAL A 292 26.09 -18.63 21.61
C VAL A 292 27.00 -19.77 21.14
N LEU A 293 27.05 -20.01 19.83
CA LEU A 293 28.17 -20.69 19.19
C LEU A 293 28.88 -19.62 18.35
N GLY A 294 30.13 -19.35 18.72
CA GLY A 294 31.00 -18.36 18.10
C GLY A 294 31.44 -18.72 16.68
N PRO A 295 32.26 -17.85 16.05
CA PRO A 295 32.25 -17.62 14.61
C PRO A 295 33.21 -18.55 13.86
N ALA A 296 32.78 -19.05 12.69
CA ALA A 296 33.67 -19.55 11.66
C ALA A 296 33.64 -18.58 10.47
N VAL A 297 34.77 -17.92 10.31
CA VAL A 297 35.12 -16.92 9.31
C VAL A 297 35.47 -17.58 7.98
N ALA A 298 35.15 -16.88 6.89
CA ALA A 298 35.83 -16.83 5.59
C ALA A 298 35.60 -17.91 4.50
N GLN A 299 35.72 -17.36 3.28
CA GLN A 299 35.90 -17.97 1.95
C GLN A 299 34.57 -18.28 1.23
N ALA A 300 34.28 -17.74 0.03
CA ALA A 300 35.17 -17.60 -1.11
C ALA A 300 34.80 -16.43 -2.05
N ARG A 301 35.79 -15.58 -2.32
CA ARG A 301 35.94 -14.85 -3.59
C ARG A 301 36.86 -15.67 -4.49
N ARG A 302 36.42 -15.97 -5.71
CA ARG A 302 37.18 -15.95 -6.99
C ARG A 302 36.53 -16.92 -7.99
N ARG A 303 36.08 -16.38 -9.13
CA ARG A 303 36.61 -16.76 -10.46
C ARG A 303 36.10 -15.79 -11.52
N VAL A 304 37.03 -14.96 -12.00
CA VAL A 304 36.96 -14.26 -13.28
C VAL A 304 37.34 -15.26 -14.37
N GLY A 305 36.60 -15.25 -15.48
CA GLY A 305 36.80 -16.15 -16.62
C GLY A 305 36.25 -15.60 -17.93
N ARG A 306 36.83 -14.48 -18.36
CA ARG A 306 37.05 -13.98 -19.74
C ARG A 306 36.60 -14.90 -20.91
N ARG A 307 35.77 -14.38 -21.83
CA ARG A 307 35.87 -14.65 -23.29
C ARG A 307 35.42 -13.43 -24.12
N ARG A 308 36.17 -13.20 -25.20
CA ARG A 308 36.15 -12.08 -26.17
C ARG A 308 35.34 -12.47 -27.43
N GLY A 309 34.94 -11.42 -28.17
CA GLY A 309 34.75 -11.41 -29.63
C GLY A 309 33.34 -11.80 -30.12
N ALA A 310 32.73 -11.20 -31.14
CA ALA A 310 33.19 -10.18 -32.10
C ALA A 310 32.00 -9.64 -32.93
N GLY A 311 32.22 -8.46 -33.55
CA GLY A 311 31.52 -7.91 -34.74
C GLY A 311 30.10 -7.38 -34.52
N GLY A 312 29.63 -6.27 -35.10
CA GLY A 312 30.12 -5.38 -36.16
C GLY A 312 28.87 -4.80 -36.86
N GLY A 313 28.89 -3.54 -37.31
CA GLY A 313 27.92 -3.05 -38.32
C GLY A 313 27.10 -1.79 -38.00
N ARG A 314 27.71 -0.66 -38.33
CA ARG A 314 27.20 0.69 -38.71
C ARG A 314 25.73 0.84 -39.21
N GLY A 315 25.17 2.02 -38.94
CA GLY A 315 24.15 2.70 -39.78
C GLY A 315 23.47 3.93 -39.12
N ARG A 316 24.10 5.11 -39.12
CA ARG A 316 23.63 6.43 -39.66
C ARG A 316 22.10 6.63 -39.79
N GLY A 317 21.59 7.72 -39.15
CA GLY A 317 20.25 8.32 -39.35
C GLY A 317 20.12 9.12 -40.68
N PRO A 318 19.22 10.13 -40.83
CA PRO A 318 18.47 10.91 -39.83
C PRO A 318 17.00 11.25 -40.23
N ALA A 319 16.42 12.22 -39.52
CA ALA A 319 15.40 13.20 -39.95
C ALA A 319 13.92 12.98 -39.52
N ASN A 320 13.51 13.84 -38.57
CA ASN A 320 12.19 14.48 -38.48
C ASN A 320 12.17 15.66 -39.49
N PRO A 321 11.02 16.10 -40.04
CA PRO A 321 10.39 17.29 -39.43
C PRO A 321 8.86 17.40 -39.60
N SER A 322 8.31 18.40 -38.90
CA SER A 322 7.04 19.14 -39.11
C SER A 322 5.74 18.40 -38.78
N GLY A 323 4.82 18.89 -37.95
CA GLY A 323 4.63 20.25 -37.42
C GLY A 323 3.65 21.05 -38.27
N THR A 324 2.36 20.67 -38.25
CA THR A 324 1.19 21.52 -38.57
C THR A 324 -0.07 20.68 -38.38
N ASP A 325 -0.69 20.70 -37.19
CA ASP A 325 -2.15 20.44 -37.08
C ASP A 325 -2.74 20.93 -35.74
N THR A 326 -2.20 22.04 -35.21
CA THR A 326 -2.60 22.57 -33.89
C THR A 326 -3.59 23.73 -33.99
N LEU A 327 -3.88 24.23 -35.20
CA LEU A 327 -4.77 25.39 -35.42
C LEU A 327 -6.07 25.06 -36.17
N THR A 328 -6.13 23.96 -36.93
CA THR A 328 -7.36 23.52 -37.61
C THR A 328 -8.33 22.80 -36.67
N ARG A 329 -7.82 22.26 -35.55
CA ARG A 329 -8.64 21.64 -34.48
C ARG A 329 -9.28 22.63 -33.51
N PHE A 330 -9.01 23.93 -33.66
CA PHE A 330 -9.50 24.96 -32.73
C PHE A 330 -10.79 25.66 -33.20
N LEU A 331 -11.24 25.43 -34.45
CA LEU A 331 -12.34 26.20 -35.07
C LEU A 331 -13.55 25.36 -35.56
N LEU A 332 -13.73 24.14 -35.06
CA LEU A 332 -14.97 23.37 -35.24
C LEU A 332 -15.51 22.89 -33.89
N ARG A 333 -15.77 23.83 -32.99
CA ARG A 333 -16.30 23.57 -31.65
C ARG A 333 -17.62 24.32 -31.45
N GLU A 334 -18.69 23.75 -31.98
CA GLU A 334 -20.05 23.96 -31.47
C GLU A 334 -20.80 22.62 -31.42
N GLY A 335 -21.24 22.21 -30.22
CA GLY A 335 -22.31 21.22 -30.05
C GLY A 335 -22.00 19.82 -29.51
N GLU A 336 -20.75 19.41 -29.25
CA GLU A 336 -20.49 18.05 -28.73
C GLU A 336 -20.68 17.96 -27.20
N GLN A 337 -21.79 17.34 -26.78
CA GLN A 337 -21.86 16.73 -25.45
C GLN A 337 -20.72 15.70 -25.33
N THR A 338 -19.67 16.05 -24.60
CA THR A 338 -18.40 15.33 -24.67
C THR A 338 -18.50 13.99 -23.93
N MET A 339 -18.53 12.88 -24.68
CA MET A 339 -18.59 11.49 -24.20
C MET A 339 -17.25 11.02 -23.64
N ALA A 340 -17.25 10.37 -22.48
CA ALA A 340 -16.05 9.72 -21.94
C ALA A 340 -15.97 8.28 -22.46
N ARG A 341 -14.97 7.99 -23.32
CA ARG A 341 -14.77 6.68 -23.96
C ARG A 341 -13.58 5.93 -23.36
N THR A 342 -13.78 4.68 -22.95
CA THR A 342 -12.72 3.79 -22.45
C THR A 342 -12.85 2.41 -23.10
N GLU A 343 -11.72 1.81 -23.50
CA GLU A 343 -11.67 0.48 -24.10
C GLU A 343 -10.77 -0.48 -23.31
N HIS A 344 -11.11 -1.78 -23.37
CA HIS A 344 -10.33 -2.86 -22.79
C HIS A 344 -10.45 -4.13 -23.64
N LEU A 345 -9.45 -5.01 -23.57
CA LEU A 345 -9.42 -6.28 -24.29
C LEU A 345 -9.50 -7.42 -23.26
N ILE A 346 -10.51 -8.28 -23.38
CA ILE A 346 -10.75 -9.42 -22.49
C ILE A 346 -10.51 -10.71 -23.28
N ALA A 347 -9.78 -11.66 -22.69
CA ALA A 347 -9.49 -12.96 -23.30
C ALA A 347 -10.66 -13.95 -23.14
N ALA A 348 -11.82 -13.59 -23.67
CA ALA A 348 -13.05 -14.40 -23.64
C ALA A 348 -13.93 -14.10 -24.86
N THR A 349 -14.92 -14.96 -25.14
CA THR A 349 -15.88 -14.74 -26.22
C THR A 349 -16.83 -13.59 -25.87
N ARG A 350 -17.48 -13.00 -26.88
CA ARG A 350 -18.43 -11.90 -26.64
C ARG A 350 -19.66 -12.41 -25.88
N GLU A 351 -20.02 -13.67 -26.07
CA GLU A 351 -21.09 -14.37 -25.36
C GLU A 351 -20.77 -14.48 -23.87
N ASP A 352 -19.55 -14.90 -23.50
CA ASP A 352 -19.13 -15.00 -22.09
C ASP A 352 -19.11 -13.63 -21.40
N VAL A 353 -18.58 -12.62 -22.10
CA VAL A 353 -18.56 -11.25 -21.58
C VAL A 353 -19.98 -10.71 -21.43
N PHE A 354 -20.86 -10.97 -22.41
CA PHE A 354 -22.25 -10.54 -22.33
C PHE A 354 -23.04 -11.28 -21.24
N ALA A 355 -22.75 -12.55 -20.99
CA ALA A 355 -23.39 -13.31 -19.90
C ALA A 355 -23.13 -12.69 -18.52
N VAL A 356 -21.92 -12.16 -18.29
CA VAL A 356 -21.62 -11.40 -17.07
C VAL A 356 -22.38 -10.09 -17.02
N LEU A 357 -22.47 -9.34 -18.13
CA LEU A 357 -23.26 -8.10 -18.19
C LEU A 357 -24.76 -8.36 -17.96
N ALA A 358 -25.28 -9.47 -18.47
CA ALA A 358 -26.65 -9.92 -18.30
C ALA A 358 -26.93 -10.44 -16.88
N ASN A 359 -25.91 -10.78 -16.09
CA ASN A 359 -26.08 -11.15 -14.70
C ASN A 359 -25.99 -9.91 -13.79
N GLY A 360 -27.15 -9.30 -13.50
CA GLY A 360 -27.25 -8.08 -12.68
C GLY A 360 -26.68 -8.21 -11.26
N TRP A 361 -26.55 -9.42 -10.72
CA TRP A 361 -25.94 -9.65 -9.40
C TRP A 361 -24.42 -9.44 -9.39
N THR A 362 -23.76 -9.58 -10.54
CA THR A 362 -22.32 -9.32 -10.68
C THR A 362 -22.00 -7.83 -10.81
N TYR A 363 -23.01 -6.97 -10.95
CA TYR A 363 -22.83 -5.55 -11.22
C TYR A 363 -21.95 -4.85 -10.16
N SER A 364 -22.07 -5.20 -8.88
CA SER A 364 -21.21 -4.64 -7.82
C SER A 364 -19.78 -5.18 -7.83
N ASP A 365 -19.52 -6.32 -8.48
CA ASP A 365 -18.20 -6.93 -8.53
C ASP A 365 -17.30 -6.22 -9.55
N TRP A 366 -17.89 -5.71 -10.64
CA TRP A 366 -17.15 -5.03 -11.68
C TRP A 366 -17.36 -3.51 -11.73
N VAL A 367 -18.51 -2.96 -11.32
CA VAL A 367 -18.72 -1.50 -11.32
C VAL A 367 -18.10 -0.84 -10.09
N VAL A 368 -17.09 -0.01 -10.32
CA VAL A 368 -16.39 0.71 -9.26
C VAL A 368 -17.26 1.82 -8.68
N GLY A 369 -17.56 1.74 -7.39
CA GLY A 369 -18.36 2.74 -6.67
C GLY A 369 -19.72 2.20 -6.20
N THR A 370 -20.10 1.01 -6.65
CA THR A 370 -21.26 0.27 -6.16
C THR A 370 -20.81 -0.68 -5.04
N ALA A 371 -21.49 -0.61 -3.90
CA ALA A 371 -21.10 -1.36 -2.70
C ALA A 371 -21.85 -2.68 -2.51
N HIS A 372 -23.10 -2.76 -2.99
CA HIS A 372 -23.98 -3.90 -2.77
C HIS A 372 -25.19 -3.89 -3.71
N ILE A 373 -25.48 -5.01 -4.36
CA ILE A 373 -26.75 -5.26 -5.07
C ILE A 373 -27.79 -5.72 -4.06
N ARG A 374 -28.93 -5.04 -4.04
CA ARG A 374 -30.05 -5.37 -3.17
C ARG A 374 -31.03 -6.30 -3.86
N ASP A 375 -31.29 -6.02 -5.13
CA ASP A 375 -32.32 -6.68 -5.91
C ASP A 375 -32.04 -6.47 -7.41
N VAL A 376 -32.52 -7.40 -8.22
CA VAL A 376 -32.42 -7.37 -9.69
C VAL A 376 -33.77 -7.80 -10.24
N ASP A 377 -34.39 -6.99 -11.07
CA ASP A 377 -35.68 -7.33 -11.67
C ASP A 377 -35.56 -8.61 -12.52
N ASP A 378 -36.55 -9.50 -12.47
CA ASP A 378 -36.53 -10.82 -13.16
C ASP A 378 -36.30 -10.71 -14.68
N GLY A 379 -36.65 -9.58 -15.28
CA GLY A 379 -36.45 -9.30 -16.71
C GLY A 379 -35.08 -8.72 -17.07
N TRP A 380 -34.14 -8.58 -16.14
CA TRP A 380 -32.81 -8.04 -16.47
C TRP A 380 -32.04 -8.94 -17.43
N PRO A 381 -31.36 -8.42 -18.49
CA PRO A 381 -31.13 -7.01 -18.84
C PRO A 381 -32.10 -6.39 -19.88
N GLU A 382 -33.32 -6.90 -20.07
CA GLU A 382 -34.27 -6.36 -21.06
C GLU A 382 -34.59 -4.86 -20.83
N PRO A 383 -34.85 -4.08 -21.89
CA PRO A 383 -35.18 -2.66 -21.75
C PRO A 383 -36.29 -2.41 -20.72
N GLY A 384 -36.03 -1.50 -19.77
CA GLY A 384 -36.95 -1.14 -18.69
C GLY A 384 -36.70 -1.86 -17.37
N SER A 385 -35.99 -2.99 -17.37
CA SER A 385 -35.56 -3.70 -16.15
C SER A 385 -34.51 -2.91 -15.35
N ARG A 386 -34.41 -3.20 -14.04
CA ARG A 386 -33.56 -2.45 -13.12
C ARG A 386 -32.68 -3.34 -12.24
N ILE A 387 -31.50 -2.81 -11.93
CA ILE A 387 -30.66 -3.25 -10.82
C ILE A 387 -30.80 -2.26 -9.69
N HIS A 388 -31.19 -2.72 -8.50
CA HIS A 388 -31.30 -1.90 -7.30
C HIS A 388 -30.05 -2.05 -6.45
N HIS A 389 -29.31 -0.97 -6.24
CA HIS A 389 -28.02 -1.02 -5.56
C HIS A 389 -27.80 0.16 -4.61
N LYS A 390 -26.69 0.11 -3.87
CA LYS A 390 -26.20 1.24 -3.10
C LYS A 390 -24.92 1.79 -3.71
N ALA A 391 -24.93 3.07 -4.02
CA ALA A 391 -23.78 3.79 -4.55
C ALA A 391 -23.29 4.85 -3.56
N GLY A 392 -21.98 5.12 -3.62
CA GLY A 392 -21.34 6.20 -2.86
C GLY A 392 -20.56 5.73 -1.63
N PRO A 393 -19.61 6.55 -1.16
CA PRO A 393 -18.84 6.28 0.04
C PRO A 393 -19.73 6.40 1.27
N TRP A 394 -19.70 5.38 2.13
CA TRP A 394 -20.33 5.43 3.44
C TRP A 394 -19.77 6.61 4.26
N PRO A 395 -20.58 7.42 4.97
CA PRO A 395 -22.01 7.23 5.29
C PRO A 395 -23.00 7.82 4.27
N LEU A 396 -22.53 8.42 3.18
CA LEU A 396 -23.37 9.07 2.15
C LEU A 396 -23.92 8.08 1.11
N SER A 397 -23.95 6.78 1.42
CA SER A 397 -24.42 5.76 0.49
C SER A 397 -25.92 5.90 0.26
N ILE A 398 -26.32 6.14 -0.98
CA ILE A 398 -27.72 6.37 -1.34
C ILE A 398 -28.27 5.13 -2.04
N HIS A 399 -29.57 4.91 -1.87
CA HIS A 399 -30.30 3.90 -2.62
C HIS A 399 -30.47 4.38 -4.06
N GLU A 400 -29.84 3.66 -4.99
CA GLU A 400 -29.88 3.97 -6.41
C GLU A 400 -30.42 2.79 -7.20
N SER A 401 -30.84 3.07 -8.42
CA SER A 401 -31.18 2.04 -9.40
C SER A 401 -30.48 2.36 -10.71
N THR A 402 -30.17 1.31 -11.46
CA THR A 402 -29.65 1.39 -12.82
C THR A 402 -30.65 0.72 -13.73
N VAL A 403 -31.10 1.44 -14.75
CA VAL A 403 -32.15 0.97 -15.68
C VAL A 403 -31.50 0.53 -16.99
N SER A 404 -31.88 -0.63 -17.52
CA SER A 404 -31.51 -1.02 -18.88
C SER A 404 -32.33 -0.21 -19.88
N LEU A 405 -31.67 0.42 -20.85
CA LEU A 405 -32.31 1.22 -21.89
C LEU A 405 -32.38 0.46 -23.22
N VAL A 406 -31.31 -0.27 -23.56
CA VAL A 406 -31.20 -1.04 -24.80
C VAL A 406 -30.41 -2.29 -24.49
N CYS A 407 -30.91 -3.45 -24.92
CA CYS A 407 -30.23 -4.73 -24.82
C CYS A 407 -30.22 -5.38 -26.21
N GLU A 408 -29.04 -5.58 -26.79
CA GLU A 408 -28.84 -6.29 -28.07
C GLU A 408 -27.76 -7.36 -27.86
N PRO A 409 -28.10 -8.53 -27.28
CA PRO A 409 -27.14 -9.60 -27.03
C PRO A 409 -26.51 -10.13 -28.34
N PRO A 410 -25.23 -10.51 -28.35
CA PRO A 410 -24.19 -10.31 -27.34
C PRO A 410 -23.36 -9.03 -27.60
N THR A 411 -23.92 -8.03 -28.29
CA THR A 411 -23.13 -6.94 -28.89
C THR A 411 -23.23 -5.62 -28.15
N ARG A 412 -24.35 -5.33 -27.49
CA ARG A 412 -24.59 -4.00 -26.93
C ARG A 412 -25.51 -4.03 -25.70
N LEU A 413 -25.16 -3.25 -24.69
CA LEU A 413 -26.00 -2.94 -23.55
C LEU A 413 -25.89 -1.46 -23.24
N VAL A 414 -27.02 -0.75 -23.23
CA VAL A 414 -27.09 0.66 -22.84
C VAL A 414 -27.86 0.74 -21.54
N MET A 415 -27.28 1.40 -20.55
CA MET A 415 -27.86 1.50 -19.21
C MET A 415 -27.80 2.93 -18.69
N ARG A 416 -28.70 3.25 -17.78
CA ARG A 416 -28.75 4.56 -17.13
C ARG A 416 -28.47 4.44 -15.63
N PRO A 417 -27.20 4.46 -15.22
CA PRO A 417 -26.87 4.55 -13.80
C PRO A 417 -27.05 5.97 -13.28
N ARG A 418 -27.56 6.06 -12.05
CA ARG A 418 -27.24 7.19 -11.19
C ARG A 418 -25.84 6.96 -10.64
N LEU A 419 -25.06 8.02 -10.64
CA LEU A 419 -23.63 8.04 -10.35
C LEU A 419 -23.39 9.13 -9.32
N TRP A 420 -23.66 8.86 -8.05
CA TRP A 420 -23.32 9.81 -7.00
C TRP A 420 -21.78 10.04 -6.91
N PRO A 421 -21.27 11.28 -6.80
CA PRO A 421 -21.98 12.57 -6.72
C PRO A 421 -22.20 13.29 -8.08
N PHE A 422 -21.89 12.64 -9.20
CA PHE A 422 -21.87 13.20 -10.55
C PHE A 422 -23.24 13.29 -11.24
N GLY A 423 -24.29 12.71 -10.66
CA GLY A 423 -25.65 12.79 -11.19
C GLY A 423 -26.02 11.59 -12.04
N GLU A 424 -26.78 11.79 -13.11
CA GLU A 424 -27.26 10.70 -13.98
C GLU A 424 -26.42 10.62 -15.26
N ALA A 425 -26.07 9.41 -15.68
CA ALA A 425 -25.36 9.16 -16.94
C ALA A 425 -26.04 8.06 -17.74
N THR A 426 -25.89 8.15 -19.06
CA THR A 426 -26.18 7.08 -20.01
C THR A 426 -24.86 6.43 -20.40
N VAL A 427 -24.75 5.13 -20.14
CA VAL A 427 -23.55 4.32 -20.37
C VAL A 427 -23.83 3.35 -21.50
N HIS A 428 -23.09 3.47 -22.59
CA HIS A 428 -23.11 2.57 -23.72
C HIS A 428 -21.96 1.56 -23.59
N ILE A 429 -22.30 0.28 -23.53
CA ILE A 429 -21.33 -0.81 -23.53
C ILE A 429 -21.46 -1.53 -24.88
N THR A 430 -20.37 -1.59 -25.63
CA THR A 430 -20.31 -2.27 -26.93
C THR A 430 -19.23 -3.33 -26.93
N LEU A 431 -19.54 -4.53 -27.43
CA LEU A 431 -18.64 -5.66 -27.56
C LEU A 431 -18.31 -5.89 -29.03
N ARG A 432 -17.02 -6.02 -29.35
CA ARG A 432 -16.52 -6.36 -30.69
C ARG A 432 -15.58 -7.55 -30.60
N GLU A 433 -15.83 -8.54 -31.44
CA GLU A 433 -14.99 -9.74 -31.52
C GLU A 433 -13.63 -9.41 -32.17
N MET A 434 -12.56 -9.96 -31.60
CA MET A 434 -11.17 -9.83 -32.04
C MET A 434 -10.45 -11.18 -31.95
N GLY A 435 -10.91 -12.16 -32.72
CA GLY A 435 -10.40 -13.52 -32.67
C GLY A 435 -10.74 -14.17 -31.33
N LYS A 436 -9.73 -14.65 -30.57
CA LYS A 436 -9.93 -15.24 -29.23
C LYS A 436 -10.16 -14.21 -28.11
N HIS A 437 -10.31 -12.93 -28.45
CA HIS A 437 -10.49 -11.85 -27.49
C HIS A 437 -11.72 -11.02 -27.85
N THR A 438 -12.30 -10.37 -26.85
CA THR A 438 -13.39 -9.40 -27.03
C THR A 438 -12.90 -8.02 -26.64
N ARG A 439 -13.05 -7.06 -27.55
CA ARG A 439 -12.86 -5.64 -27.26
C ARG A 439 -14.17 -5.08 -26.71
N ILE A 440 -14.12 -4.63 -25.46
CA ILE A 440 -15.23 -3.92 -24.82
C ILE A 440 -14.95 -2.42 -24.82
N VAL A 441 -15.95 -1.64 -25.20
CA VAL A 441 -15.92 -0.18 -25.20
C VAL A 441 -17.04 0.32 -24.30
N ILE A 442 -16.70 1.18 -23.33
CA ILE A 442 -17.65 1.92 -22.50
C ILE A 442 -17.60 3.39 -22.90
N GLU A 443 -18.76 3.94 -23.27
CA GLU A 443 -18.98 5.35 -23.55
C GLU A 443 -20.01 5.91 -22.58
N GLU A 444 -19.66 6.96 -21.83
CA GLU A 444 -20.56 7.59 -20.86
C GLU A 444 -20.91 9.02 -21.26
N GLN A 445 -22.22 9.31 -21.28
CA GLN A 445 -22.78 10.63 -21.51
C GLN A 445 -23.59 11.08 -20.29
N PHE A 446 -23.24 12.22 -19.70
CA PHE A 446 -23.91 12.75 -18.50
C PHE A 446 -25.08 13.65 -18.88
N SER A 447 -26.23 13.47 -18.23
CA SER A 447 -27.48 14.17 -18.56
C SER A 447 -27.96 15.16 -17.49
N GLY A 448 -27.31 15.27 -16.32
CA GLY A 448 -27.65 16.28 -15.29
C GLY A 448 -27.11 15.98 -13.88
N GLY A 449 -26.76 17.02 -13.09
CA GLY A 449 -26.31 16.91 -11.69
C GLY A 449 -25.69 18.20 -11.10
N PRO A 450 -25.66 18.40 -9.77
CA PRO A 450 -25.18 19.64 -9.13
C PRO A 450 -23.68 19.93 -9.32
N LEU A 451 -22.89 18.93 -9.73
CA LEU A 451 -21.46 19.03 -10.03
C LEU A 451 -21.13 19.14 -11.53
N LEU A 452 -22.13 19.12 -12.43
CA LEU A 452 -21.91 19.30 -13.87
C LEU A 452 -21.38 20.71 -14.22
N VAL A 453 -21.67 21.69 -13.35
CA VAL A 453 -21.14 23.06 -13.46
C VAL A 453 -19.63 23.13 -13.14
N LEU A 454 -19.07 22.08 -12.51
CA LEU A 454 -17.68 22.03 -12.01
C LEU A 454 -16.82 21.00 -12.77
N ARG A 455 -17.08 20.80 -14.08
CA ARG A 455 -16.32 19.88 -14.92
C ARG A 455 -14.94 20.44 -15.30
N ASN A 456 -13.94 20.19 -14.45
CA ASN A 456 -12.52 20.42 -14.76
C ASN A 456 -11.85 19.14 -15.30
N GLN A 457 -10.73 19.27 -16.04
CA GLN A 457 -9.94 18.15 -16.60
C GLN A 457 -9.59 17.04 -15.59
N LEU A 458 -9.55 17.35 -14.29
CA LEU A 458 -9.35 16.41 -13.21
C LEU A 458 -10.50 15.39 -13.05
N ASN A 459 -11.75 15.79 -13.30
CA ASN A 459 -12.91 14.92 -13.20
C ASN A 459 -12.93 13.89 -14.34
N ASP A 460 -12.63 14.31 -15.56
CA ASP A 460 -12.52 13.42 -16.73
C ASP A 460 -11.40 12.39 -16.56
N MET A 461 -10.27 12.78 -15.93
CA MET A 461 -9.18 11.86 -15.59
C MET A 461 -9.58 10.83 -14.51
N LEU A 462 -10.35 11.24 -13.51
CA LEU A 462 -10.84 10.34 -12.45
C LEU A 462 -11.87 9.34 -13.00
N LEU A 463 -12.75 9.78 -13.90
CA LEU A 463 -13.72 8.94 -14.59
C LEU A 463 -13.03 7.90 -15.50
N GLY A 464 -12.06 8.32 -16.32
CA GLY A 464 -11.28 7.38 -17.16
C GLY A 464 -10.45 6.38 -16.35
N ARG A 465 -10.12 6.67 -15.08
CA ARG A 465 -9.52 5.69 -14.16
C ARG A 465 -10.55 4.72 -13.60
N ARG A 466 -11.72 5.22 -13.18
CA ARG A 466 -12.84 4.40 -12.71
C ARG A 466 -13.28 3.39 -13.77
N ASN A 467 -13.40 3.82 -15.02
CA ASN A 467 -13.89 3.00 -16.11
C ASN A 467 -12.88 1.93 -16.52
N ARG A 468 -11.57 2.26 -16.54
CA ARG A 468 -10.51 1.27 -16.76
C ARG A 468 -10.48 0.21 -15.67
N GLU A 469 -10.64 0.61 -14.42
CA GLU A 469 -10.71 -0.35 -13.31
C GLU A 469 -11.99 -1.20 -13.38
N SER A 470 -13.13 -0.62 -13.79
CA SER A 470 -14.38 -1.37 -13.93
C SER A 470 -14.29 -2.42 -15.04
N LEU A 471 -13.69 -2.07 -16.17
CA LEU A 471 -13.43 -3.00 -17.27
C LEU A 471 -12.44 -4.10 -16.90
N ARG A 472 -11.41 -3.78 -16.10
CA ARG A 472 -10.46 -4.78 -15.60
C ARG A 472 -11.17 -5.79 -14.69
N ARG A 473 -12.01 -5.32 -13.76
CA ARG A 473 -12.77 -6.20 -12.87
C ARG A 473 -13.78 -7.04 -13.62
N LEU A 474 -14.39 -6.49 -14.68
CA LEU A 474 -15.27 -7.28 -15.56
C LEU A 474 -14.49 -8.44 -16.19
N GLY A 475 -13.27 -8.19 -16.67
CA GLY A 475 -12.36 -9.25 -17.11
C GLY A 475 -12.12 -10.32 -16.03
N ASP A 476 -11.80 -9.90 -14.80
CA ASP A 476 -11.60 -10.82 -13.67
C ASP A 476 -12.85 -11.65 -13.32
N VAL A 477 -14.07 -11.12 -13.55
CA VAL A 477 -15.34 -11.84 -13.30
C VAL A 477 -15.62 -12.84 -14.42
N VAL A 478 -15.35 -12.46 -15.67
CA VAL A 478 -15.49 -13.36 -16.83
C VAL A 478 -14.53 -14.55 -16.70
N GLU A 479 -13.26 -14.32 -16.33
CA GLU A 479 -12.27 -15.38 -16.09
C GLU A 479 -12.63 -16.34 -14.95
N ARG A 480 -13.52 -15.96 -14.02
CA ARG A 480 -13.98 -16.82 -12.93
C ARG A 480 -15.27 -17.57 -13.25
N SER A 481 -15.99 -17.13 -14.27
CA SER A 481 -17.33 -17.63 -14.61
C SER A 481 -17.31 -18.62 -15.79
N GLY A 482 -16.26 -18.57 -16.62
CA GLY A 482 -15.91 -19.64 -17.57
C GLY A 482 -14.92 -20.62 -16.96
#